data_AF-A0A7X7J0E3-F1
#
_entry.id   AF-A0A7X7J0E3-F1
#
_cell.length_a   1.000
_cell.length_b   1.000
_cell.length_c   1.000
_cell.angle_alpha   90.00
_cell.angle_beta   90.00
_cell.angle_gamma   90.00
#
_symmetry.space_group_name_H-M   'P 1'
#
loop_
_entity.id
_entity.type
_entity.pdbx_description
1 polymer ?
#
loop_
_entity_poly.entity_id
_entity_poly.type
_entity_poly.pdbx_seq_one_letter_code
_entity_poly.pdbx_strand_id
1 'polypeptide(L)'
;HAEQITAFRDKVAALRKEWDALNHAETEEDEETRAERRNLGRLRKGLRTPEAAYYLPILKALVELGGSAKMQAILDKVHTAMKPILKDVDHEPLASDPDMPRWRNSAQWARNSMRQEGLLKDDSPHGIWEIADAGRARLAEGKQA
;
A
#
# COMPACT_ATOMS: atom_id res chain seq x y z
N HIS A 1 11.24 33.76 -26.43
CA HIS A 1 10.33 32.83 -25.71
C HIS A 1 10.57 31.36 -26.05
N ALA A 2 10.72 30.96 -27.33
CA ALA A 2 10.94 29.54 -27.70
C ALA A 2 12.26 28.95 -27.15
N GLU A 3 13.37 29.71 -27.16
CA GLU A 3 14.68 29.25 -26.68
C GLU A 3 14.71 28.95 -25.17
N GLN A 4 13.96 29.72 -24.36
CA GLN A 4 13.87 29.50 -22.91
C GLN A 4 13.14 28.21 -22.57
N ILE A 5 12.15 27.82 -23.39
CA ILE A 5 11.39 26.57 -23.22
C ILE A 5 12.26 25.36 -23.58
N THR A 6 13.07 25.47 -24.64
CA THR A 6 14.01 24.41 -25.03
C THR A 6 15.10 24.22 -23.97
N ALA A 7 15.72 25.30 -23.50
CA ALA A 7 16.73 25.23 -22.45
C ALA A 7 16.20 24.63 -21.14
N PHE A 8 14.93 24.90 -20.79
CA PHE A 8 14.29 24.28 -19.62
C PHE A 8 14.05 22.77 -19.82
N ARG A 9 13.61 22.36 -21.02
CA ARG A 9 13.43 20.93 -21.34
C ARG A 9 14.75 20.16 -21.28
N ASP A 10 15.83 20.73 -21.78
CA ASP A 10 17.15 20.09 -21.75
C ASP A 10 17.65 19.94 -20.31
N LYS A 11 17.40 20.93 -19.46
CA LYS A 11 17.73 20.87 -18.03
C LYS A 11 16.90 19.81 -17.29
N VAL A 12 15.62 19.67 -17.61
CA VAL A 12 14.76 18.61 -17.04
C VAL A 12 15.22 17.22 -17.50
N ALA A 13 15.65 17.07 -18.76
CA ALA A 13 16.19 15.82 -19.27
C ALA A 13 17.52 15.43 -18.59
N ALA A 14 18.40 16.40 -18.35
CA ALA A 14 19.65 16.20 -17.62
C ALA A 14 19.41 15.77 -16.17
N LEU A 15 18.52 16.48 -15.46
CA LEU A 15 18.13 16.12 -14.09
C LEU A 15 17.50 14.74 -13.98
N ARG A 16 16.71 14.33 -14.98
CA ARG A 16 16.14 12.98 -15.04
C ARG A 16 17.23 11.92 -15.20
N LYS A 17 18.24 12.18 -16.03
CA LYS A 17 19.38 11.27 -16.21
C LYS A 17 20.24 11.17 -14.96
N GLU A 18 20.46 12.28 -14.25
CA GLU A 18 21.15 12.28 -12.96
C GLU A 18 20.35 11.55 -11.88
N TRP A 19 19.03 11.75 -11.83
CA TRP A 19 18.13 11.02 -10.94
C TRP A 19 18.15 9.51 -11.21
N ASP A 20 18.10 9.09 -12.47
CA ASP A 20 18.18 7.67 -12.86
C ASP A 20 19.55 7.06 -12.48
N ALA A 21 20.65 7.82 -12.63
CA ALA A 21 21.99 7.39 -12.23
C ALA A 21 22.15 7.28 -10.70
N LEU A 22 21.53 8.18 -9.92
CA LEU A 22 21.51 8.13 -8.46
C LEU A 22 20.67 6.96 -7.94
N ASN A 23 19.54 6.64 -8.59
CA ASN A 23 18.71 5.48 -8.25
C ASN A 23 19.36 4.13 -8.59
N HIS A 24 20.35 4.10 -9.49
CA HIS A 24 21.11 2.88 -9.77
C HIS A 24 22.05 2.46 -8.63
N ALA A 25 22.30 3.33 -7.64
CA ALA A 25 23.09 2.99 -6.45
C ALA A 25 22.26 2.31 -5.34
N GLU A 26 20.93 2.20 -5.48
CA GLU A 26 20.05 1.68 -4.41
C GLU A 26 19.64 0.20 -4.53
N THR A 27 20.09 -0.56 -5.54
CA THR A 27 19.84 -2.02 -5.53
C THR A 27 20.85 -2.81 -6.36
N GLU A 28 22.04 -3.03 -5.80
CA GLU A 28 22.78 -4.28 -6.07
C GLU A 28 22.19 -5.39 -5.18
N GLU A 29 20.93 -5.77 -5.45
CA GLU A 29 20.45 -7.06 -4.96
C GLU A 29 21.05 -8.15 -5.86
N ASP A 30 21.84 -9.06 -5.28
CA ASP A 30 22.39 -10.20 -6.01
C ASP A 30 21.28 -10.93 -6.80
N GLU A 31 21.56 -11.27 -8.06
CA GLU A 31 20.61 -11.91 -8.97
C GLU A 31 20.05 -13.23 -8.37
N GLU A 32 20.81 -13.89 -7.50
CA GLU A 32 20.38 -15.07 -6.73
C GLU A 32 19.28 -14.72 -5.72
N THR A 33 19.50 -13.68 -4.89
CA THR A 33 18.48 -13.15 -3.96
C THR A 33 17.22 -12.70 -4.69
N ARG A 34 17.38 -12.09 -5.87
CA ARG A 34 16.27 -11.68 -6.74
C ARG A 34 15.54 -12.88 -7.34
N ALA A 35 16.25 -13.93 -7.75
CA ALA A 35 15.69 -15.17 -8.27
C ALA A 35 14.93 -15.93 -7.17
N GLU A 36 15.47 -16.03 -5.96
CA GLU A 36 14.81 -16.62 -4.80
C GLU A 36 13.51 -15.89 -4.46
N ARG A 37 13.52 -14.55 -4.41
CA ARG A 37 12.30 -13.74 -4.21
C ARG A 37 11.25 -13.97 -5.29
N ARG A 38 11.66 -14.15 -6.55
CA ARG A 38 10.75 -14.51 -7.65
C ARG A 38 10.20 -15.93 -7.49
N ASN A 39 10.94 -16.82 -6.84
CA ASN A 39 10.63 -18.24 -6.66
C ASN A 39 9.92 -18.57 -5.33
N LEU A 40 9.57 -17.58 -4.50
CA LEU A 40 8.80 -17.71 -3.24
C LEU A 40 7.34 -18.17 -3.43
N GLY A 41 7.02 -18.95 -4.46
CA GLY A 41 5.70 -19.53 -4.68
C GLY A 41 4.63 -18.45 -4.92
N ARG A 42 4.86 -17.56 -5.90
CA ARG A 42 3.91 -16.50 -6.23
C ARG A 42 2.55 -17.10 -6.59
N LEU A 43 1.58 -16.97 -5.68
CA LEU A 43 0.22 -17.48 -5.90
C LEU A 43 -0.38 -16.94 -7.21
N ARG A 44 -1.17 -17.78 -7.88
CA ARG A 44 -1.89 -17.38 -9.10
C ARG A 44 -2.79 -16.18 -8.81
N LYS A 45 -2.89 -15.28 -9.79
CA LYS A 45 -3.76 -14.10 -9.71
C LYS A 45 -5.21 -14.54 -9.44
N GLY A 46 -5.90 -13.84 -8.52
CA GLY A 46 -7.30 -14.10 -8.17
C GLY A 46 -7.52 -15.12 -7.04
N LEU A 47 -6.47 -15.84 -6.60
CA LEU A 47 -6.61 -16.77 -5.46
C LEU A 47 -6.80 -16.04 -4.13
N ARG A 48 -6.14 -14.90 -3.93
CA ARG A 48 -6.24 -14.09 -2.71
C ARG A 48 -7.40 -13.10 -2.76
N THR A 49 -7.79 -12.57 -1.60
CA THR A 49 -8.68 -11.42 -1.52
C THR A 49 -8.00 -10.20 -2.16
N PRO A 50 -8.65 -9.48 -3.09
CA PRO A 50 -8.04 -8.35 -3.77
C PRO A 50 -7.81 -7.18 -2.81
N GLU A 51 -6.75 -6.42 -3.05
CA GLU A 51 -6.37 -5.25 -2.24
C GLU A 51 -7.51 -4.23 -2.09
N ALA A 52 -8.24 -3.95 -3.16
CA ALA A 52 -9.36 -3.00 -3.16
C ALA A 52 -10.47 -3.39 -2.16
N ALA A 53 -10.62 -4.69 -1.82
CA ALA A 53 -11.60 -5.13 -0.82
C ALA A 53 -11.24 -4.67 0.61
N TYR A 54 -9.99 -4.30 0.87
CA TYR A 54 -9.53 -3.82 2.17
C TYR A 54 -9.83 -2.33 2.39
N TYR A 55 -10.13 -1.56 1.35
CA TYR A 55 -10.26 -0.10 1.44
C TYR A 55 -11.38 0.33 2.38
N LEU A 56 -12.61 -0.14 2.14
CA LEU A 56 -13.77 0.21 2.98
C LEU A 56 -13.61 -0.29 4.43
N PRO A 57 -13.18 -1.55 4.69
CA PRO A 57 -12.85 -2.00 6.05
C PRO A 57 -11.83 -1.13 6.79
N ILE A 58 -10.75 -0.69 6.12
CA ILE A 58 -9.73 0.18 6.72
C ILE A 58 -10.33 1.55 7.08
N LEU A 59 -11.05 2.19 6.15
CA LEU A 59 -11.67 3.49 6.41
C LEU A 59 -12.70 3.42 7.55
N LYS A 60 -13.51 2.36 7.57
CA LYS A 60 -14.48 2.12 8.65
C LYS A 60 -13.78 1.93 9.99
N ALA A 61 -12.73 1.11 10.05
CA ALA A 61 -11.95 0.89 11.27
C ALA A 61 -11.32 2.18 11.79
N LEU A 62 -10.76 3.01 10.91
CA LEU A 62 -10.21 4.32 11.27
C LEU A 62 -11.28 5.24 11.88
N VAL A 63 -12.44 5.38 11.23
CA VAL A 63 -13.54 6.22 11.76
C VAL A 63 -14.03 5.71 13.11
N GLU A 64 -14.21 4.40 13.29
CA GLU A 64 -14.60 3.79 14.55
C GLU A 64 -13.57 4.01 15.68
N LEU A 65 -12.28 4.15 15.34
CA LEU A 65 -11.19 4.42 16.27
C LEU A 65 -10.91 5.92 16.46
N GLY A 66 -11.81 6.81 16.01
CA GLY A 66 -11.67 8.25 16.19
C GLY A 66 -10.88 8.97 15.09
N GLY A 67 -10.56 8.28 14.00
CA GLY A 67 -9.90 8.82 12.80
C GLY A 67 -8.39 8.64 12.75
N SER A 68 -7.74 8.33 13.88
CA SER A 68 -6.29 8.10 13.96
C SER A 68 -6.00 7.04 15.02
N ALA A 69 -5.25 5.99 14.66
CA ALA A 69 -4.98 4.89 15.58
C ALA A 69 -3.72 4.09 15.22
N LYS A 70 -3.26 3.28 16.18
CA LYS A 70 -2.17 2.31 15.97
C LYS A 70 -2.57 1.27 14.92
N MET A 71 -1.64 1.00 14.00
CA MET A 71 -1.78 0.00 12.93
C MET A 71 -2.35 -1.33 13.45
N GLN A 72 -1.83 -1.86 14.56
CA GLN A 72 -2.29 -3.14 15.11
C GLN A 72 -3.79 -3.13 15.46
N ALA A 73 -4.27 -2.06 16.12
CA ALA A 73 -5.68 -1.93 16.49
C ALA A 73 -6.59 -1.81 15.26
N ILE A 74 -6.11 -1.15 14.20
CA ILE A 74 -6.83 -1.05 12.92
C ILE A 74 -6.91 -2.42 12.25
N LEU A 75 -5.78 -3.14 12.16
CA LEU A 75 -5.71 -4.46 11.54
C LEU A 75 -6.60 -5.49 12.25
N ASP A 76 -6.72 -5.43 13.57
CA ASP A 76 -7.60 -6.33 14.33
C ASP A 76 -9.09 -6.10 13.99
N LYS A 77 -9.51 -4.84 13.83
CA LYS A 77 -10.85 -4.48 13.36
C LYS A 77 -11.08 -4.89 11.91
N VAL A 78 -10.12 -4.62 11.03
CA VAL A 78 -10.17 -4.99 9.61
C VAL A 78 -10.31 -6.50 9.46
N HIS A 79 -9.51 -7.28 10.18
CA HIS A 79 -9.61 -8.73 10.18
C HIS A 79 -11.00 -9.20 10.57
N THR A 80 -11.54 -8.67 11.66
CA THR A 80 -12.88 -9.02 12.14
C THR A 80 -13.95 -8.68 11.11
N ALA A 81 -13.88 -7.51 10.47
CA ALA A 81 -14.81 -7.08 9.45
C ALA A 81 -14.73 -7.90 8.15
N MET A 82 -13.53 -8.38 7.80
CA MET A 82 -13.28 -9.10 6.56
C MET A 82 -13.35 -10.62 6.68
N LYS A 83 -13.47 -11.18 7.90
CA LYS A 83 -13.65 -12.64 8.13
C LYS A 83 -14.61 -13.33 7.14
N PRO A 84 -15.78 -12.77 6.76
CA PRO A 84 -16.69 -13.43 5.83
C PRO A 84 -16.19 -13.53 4.38
N ILE A 85 -15.21 -12.72 3.99
CA ILE A 85 -14.72 -12.61 2.61
C ILE A 85 -13.27 -13.06 2.44
N LEU A 86 -12.49 -13.10 3.53
CA LEU A 86 -11.14 -13.66 3.51
C LEU A 86 -11.20 -15.14 3.16
N LYS A 87 -10.27 -15.56 2.31
CA LYS A 87 -10.12 -16.95 1.88
C LYS A 87 -9.11 -17.64 2.79
N ASP A 88 -9.11 -18.98 2.78
CA ASP A 88 -8.15 -19.76 3.58
C ASP A 88 -6.70 -19.37 3.25
N VAL A 89 -6.40 -19.18 1.97
CA VAL A 89 -5.08 -18.75 1.48
C VAL A 89 -4.65 -17.37 1.98
N ASP A 90 -5.56 -16.53 2.45
CA ASP A 90 -5.22 -15.21 3.01
C ASP A 90 -4.70 -15.33 4.46
N HIS A 91 -5.03 -16.43 5.15
CA HIS A 91 -4.58 -16.73 6.51
C HIS A 91 -3.24 -17.47 6.52
N GLU A 92 -2.83 -18.04 5.40
CA GLU A 92 -1.52 -18.66 5.26
C GLU A 92 -0.39 -17.64 5.47
N PRO A 93 0.75 -18.08 6.03
CA PRO A 93 1.91 -17.22 6.19
C PRO A 93 2.55 -16.87 4.84
N LEU A 94 3.34 -15.80 4.83
CA LEU A 94 4.23 -15.51 3.72
C LEU A 94 5.40 -16.51 3.72
N ALA A 95 5.82 -16.94 2.53
CA ALA A 95 7.00 -17.79 2.39
C ALA A 95 8.28 -17.11 2.92
N SER A 96 8.33 -15.77 2.88
CA SER A 96 9.42 -14.97 3.41
C SER A 96 9.31 -14.66 4.91
N ASP A 97 8.13 -14.80 5.51
CA ASP A 97 7.87 -14.46 6.90
C ASP A 97 6.74 -15.37 7.46
N PRO A 98 7.12 -16.44 8.18
CA PRO A 98 6.18 -17.40 8.78
C PRO A 98 5.21 -16.79 9.78
N ASP A 99 5.54 -15.64 10.38
CA ASP A 99 4.70 -14.98 11.39
C ASP A 99 3.76 -13.94 10.79
N MET A 100 3.87 -13.65 9.47
CA MET A 100 3.01 -12.70 8.77
C MET A 100 2.00 -13.39 7.85
N PRO A 101 0.72 -13.49 8.27
CA PRO A 101 -0.37 -13.89 7.40
C PRO A 101 -0.49 -12.98 6.17
N ARG A 102 -0.81 -13.57 5.02
CA ARG A 102 -0.93 -12.86 3.74
C ARG A 102 -1.94 -11.71 3.78
N TRP A 103 -3.04 -11.83 4.52
CA TRP A 103 -4.04 -10.78 4.66
C TRP A 103 -3.47 -9.53 5.35
N ARG A 104 -2.60 -9.69 6.36
CA ARG A 104 -1.97 -8.57 7.07
C ARG A 104 -1.07 -7.77 6.14
N ASN A 105 -0.26 -8.47 5.35
CA ASN A 105 0.57 -7.83 4.33
C ASN A 105 -0.30 -7.13 3.27
N SER A 106 -1.35 -7.79 2.79
CA SER A 106 -2.27 -7.21 1.79
C SER A 106 -2.97 -5.95 2.30
N ALA A 107 -3.37 -5.90 3.57
CA ALA A 107 -3.93 -4.71 4.20
C ALA A 107 -2.92 -3.56 4.31
N GLN A 108 -1.64 -3.86 4.56
CA GLN A 108 -0.58 -2.85 4.58
C GLN A 108 -0.29 -2.28 3.19
N TRP A 109 -0.32 -3.13 2.15
CA TRP A 109 -0.25 -2.69 0.75
C TRP A 109 -1.43 -1.78 0.40
N ALA A 110 -2.65 -2.20 0.75
CA ALA A 110 -3.86 -1.37 0.59
C ALA A 110 -3.68 0.00 1.24
N ARG A 111 -3.17 0.06 2.48
CA ARG A 111 -2.88 1.34 3.14
C ARG A 111 -1.88 2.19 2.36
N ASN A 112 -0.82 1.60 1.81
CA ASN A 112 0.15 2.36 1.03
C ASN A 112 -0.49 2.96 -0.24
N SER A 113 -1.31 2.20 -0.96
CA SER A 113 -2.06 2.68 -2.11
C SER A 113 -3.06 3.77 -1.71
N MET A 114 -3.84 3.56 -0.66
CA MET A 114 -4.79 4.55 -0.12
C MET A 114 -4.11 5.86 0.31
N ARG A 115 -2.88 5.80 0.86
CA ARG A 115 -2.09 6.99 1.18
C ARG A 115 -1.68 7.73 -0.10
N GLN A 116 -1.23 7.02 -1.13
CA GLN A 116 -0.89 7.62 -2.43
C GLN A 116 -2.10 8.24 -3.12
N GLU A 117 -3.28 7.65 -2.94
CA GLU A 117 -4.57 8.17 -3.42
C GLU A 117 -5.13 9.33 -2.56
N GLY A 118 -4.48 9.67 -1.45
CA GLY A 118 -4.92 10.75 -0.55
C GLY A 118 -6.10 10.40 0.35
N LEU A 119 -6.49 9.13 0.45
CA LEU A 119 -7.54 8.66 1.36
C LEU A 119 -7.07 8.60 2.82
N LEU A 120 -5.78 8.36 3.03
CA LEU A 120 -5.10 8.40 4.31
C LEU A 120 -4.04 9.51 4.28
N LYS A 121 -3.73 10.08 5.45
CA LYS A 121 -2.66 11.08 5.57
C LYS A 121 -1.29 10.48 5.32
N ASP A 122 -0.41 11.25 4.68
CA ASP A 122 0.96 10.86 4.35
C ASP A 122 1.99 11.23 5.43
N ASP A 123 1.66 12.20 6.29
CA ASP A 123 2.48 12.75 7.37
C ASP A 123 2.17 12.15 8.76
N SER A 124 1.45 11.02 8.82
CA SER A 124 1.14 10.35 10.08
C SER A 124 2.40 9.81 10.79
N PRO A 125 2.46 9.84 12.13
CA PRO A 125 3.56 9.25 12.89
C PRO A 125 3.76 7.76 12.57
N HIS A 126 4.99 7.27 12.76
CA HIS A 126 5.31 5.87 12.53
C HIS A 126 4.41 4.93 13.35
N GLY A 127 3.85 3.91 12.70
CA GLY A 127 2.93 2.94 13.30
C GLY A 127 1.51 3.47 13.57
N ILE A 128 1.21 4.73 13.24
CA ILE A 128 -0.12 5.34 13.29
C ILE A 128 -0.65 5.51 11.87
N TRP A 129 -1.90 5.15 11.65
CA TRP A 129 -2.61 5.49 10.41
C TRP A 129 -3.73 6.48 10.74
N GLU A 130 -3.88 7.47 9.88
CA GLU A 130 -4.89 8.52 10.02
C GLU A 130 -5.67 8.70 8.73
N ILE A 131 -6.99 8.84 8.87
CA ILE A 131 -7.90 9.07 7.74
C ILE A 131 -7.83 10.54 7.30
N ALA A 132 -7.75 10.76 5.98
CA ALA A 132 -7.90 12.08 5.39
C ALA A 132 -9.37 12.38 5.08
N ASP A 133 -9.70 13.63 4.76
CA ASP A 133 -11.07 14.03 4.44
C ASP A 133 -11.61 13.30 3.20
N ALA A 134 -10.78 13.07 2.19
CA ALA A 134 -11.14 12.27 1.02
C ALA A 134 -11.51 10.82 1.41
N GLY A 135 -10.82 10.23 2.39
CA GLY A 135 -11.16 8.92 2.93
C GLY A 135 -12.52 8.91 3.64
N ARG A 136 -12.87 9.98 4.37
CA ARG A 136 -14.19 10.12 5.00
C ARG A 136 -15.30 10.27 3.96
N ALA A 137 -15.07 11.07 2.92
CA ALA A 137 -16.00 11.23 1.80
C ALA A 137 -16.23 9.89 1.08
N ARG A 138 -15.16 9.16 0.77
CA ARG A 138 -15.22 7.84 0.14
C ARG A 138 -16.03 6.83 0.96
N LEU A 139 -15.88 6.84 2.29
CA LEU A 139 -16.65 5.97 3.18
C LEU A 139 -18.14 6.35 3.21
N ALA A 140 -18.46 7.64 3.11
CA ALA A 140 -19.84 8.11 3.07
C ALA A 140 -20.56 7.69 1.77
N GLU A 141 -19.88 7.81 0.62
CA GLU A 141 -20.39 7.32 -0.67
C GLU A 141 -20.63 5.81 -0.66
N GLY A 142 -19.69 5.03 -0.10
CA GLY A 142 -19.82 3.58 0.00
C GLY A 142 -20.94 3.08 0.92
N LYS A 143 -21.53 3.96 1.75
CA LYS A 143 -22.73 3.64 2.56
C LYS A 143 -24.04 3.87 1.80
N GLN A 144 -24.00 4.54 0.64
CA GLN A 144 -25.17 4.87 -0.16
C GLN A 144 -25.43 3.86 -1.31
N ALA A 145 -24.54 2.87 -1.46
CA ALA A 145 -24.62 1.81 -2.47
C ALA A 145 -25.09 0.47 -1.88
#